data_AF-A0A060Z3P9-F1
#
_entry.id   AF-A0A060Z3P9-F1
#
_cell.length_a   1.000
_cell.length_b   1.000
_cell.length_c   1.000
_cell.angle_alpha   90.00
_cell.angle_beta   90.00
_cell.angle_gamma   90.00
#
_symmetry.space_group_name_H-M   'P 1'
#
loop_
_entity.id
_entity.type
_entity.pdbx_description
1 polymer ?
#
loop_
_entity_poly.entity_id
_entity_poly.type
_entity_poly.pdbx_seq_one_letter_code
_entity_poly.pdbx_strand_id
1 'polypeptide(L)'
;MCLILAIGNGIWEYQEGSKFAAFLPKGVNAPFSAFLTFWSYVIILNTVVPISLYVSVEIIRLGNSFYINWDRKMYYPKNDTPAEARTTTLNEELGQIKYIFSDKTGTLTQNIMTFNKCSINGKSYGEAWRWNT
;
A
#
# COMPACT_ATOMS: atom_id res chain seq x y z
N MET A 1 25.45 3.72 -5.20
CA MET A 1 25.57 3.59 -6.68
C MET A 1 26.35 4.75 -7.29
N CYS A 2 25.91 6.01 -7.19
CA CYS A 2 26.64 7.15 -7.78
C CYS A 2 28.10 7.28 -7.32
N LEU A 3 28.38 7.06 -6.01
CA LEU A 3 29.75 7.07 -5.48
C LEU A 3 30.63 5.96 -6.07
N ILE A 4 30.09 4.76 -6.24
CA ILE A 4 30.82 3.61 -6.78
C ILE A 4 31.13 3.85 -8.26
N LEU A 5 30.17 4.41 -9.02
CA LEU A 5 30.37 4.78 -10.43
C LEU A 5 31.37 5.93 -10.59
N ALA A 6 31.35 6.92 -9.70
CA ALA A 6 32.32 8.03 -9.72
C ALA A 6 33.75 7.55 -9.41
N ILE A 7 33.93 6.68 -8.41
CA ILE A 7 35.23 6.07 -8.08
C ILE A 7 35.70 5.16 -9.22
N GLY A 8 34.80 4.34 -9.78
CA GLY A 8 35.10 3.49 -10.94
C GLY A 8 35.55 4.30 -12.17
N ASN A 9 34.89 5.43 -12.44
CA ASN A 9 35.28 6.36 -13.50
C ASN A 9 36.67 6.97 -13.24
N GLY A 10 36.97 7.34 -11.99
CA GLY A 10 38.29 7.85 -11.62
C GLY A 10 39.41 6.81 -11.75
N ILE A 11 39.15 5.54 -11.42
CA ILE A 11 40.11 4.45 -11.60
C ILE A 11 40.33 4.15 -13.09
N TRP A 12 39.26 4.15 -13.90
CA TRP A 12 39.34 3.97 -15.35
C TRP A 12 40.13 5.09 -16.04
N GLU A 13 39.87 6.34 -15.64
CA GLU A 13 40.59 7.51 -16.15
C GLU A 13 42.08 7.46 -15.77
N TYR A 14 42.41 6.96 -14.58
CA TYR A 14 43.81 6.75 -14.17
C TYR A 14 44.52 5.66 -14.99
N GLN A 15 43.85 4.56 -15.33
CA GLN A 15 44.46 3.42 -16.04
C GLN A 15 44.54 3.64 -17.56
N GLU A 16 43.47 4.14 -18.19
CA GLU A 16 43.33 4.20 -19.65
C GLU A 16 43.27 5.65 -20.21
N GLY A 17 43.18 6.67 -19.34
CA GLY A 17 43.08 8.08 -19.76
C GLY A 17 44.30 8.60 -20.54
N SER A 18 45.47 7.96 -20.40
CA SER A 18 46.66 8.34 -21.17
C SER A 18 46.59 7.95 -22.66
N LYS A 19 45.83 6.90 -23.02
CA LYS A 19 45.66 6.45 -24.43
C LYS A 19 44.57 7.24 -25.17
N PHE A 20 43.59 7.77 -24.44
CA PHE A 20 42.46 8.53 -24.98
C PHE A 20 42.60 10.06 -24.85
N ALA A 21 43.77 10.56 -24.47
CA ALA A 21 44.07 11.99 -24.34
C ALA A 21 43.90 12.78 -25.66
N ALA A 22 43.87 12.09 -26.81
CA ALA A 22 43.58 12.69 -28.12
C ALA A 22 42.09 13.00 -28.34
N PHE A 23 41.19 12.31 -27.63
CA PHE A 23 39.73 12.44 -27.80
C PHE A 23 39.04 13.06 -26.58
N LEU A 24 39.63 12.98 -25.38
CA LEU A 24 39.14 13.62 -24.16
C LEU A 24 40.06 14.78 -23.76
N PRO A 25 39.60 16.05 -23.77
CA PRO A 25 40.37 17.15 -23.21
C PRO A 25 40.56 16.92 -21.70
N LYS A 26 41.79 17.04 -21.21
CA LYS A 26 42.07 16.94 -19.77
C LYS A 26 41.27 18.01 -19.02
N GLY A 27 40.31 17.57 -18.20
CA GLY A 27 39.47 18.45 -17.41
C GLY A 27 40.28 19.31 -16.44
N VAL A 28 39.84 20.54 -16.22
CA VAL A 28 40.31 21.42 -15.15
C VAL A 28 40.24 20.70 -13.80
N ASN A 29 41.28 20.85 -12.96
CA ASN A 29 41.41 20.36 -11.58
C ASN A 29 40.73 19.01 -11.28
N ALA A 30 41.52 17.94 -11.08
CA ALA A 30 41.04 16.59 -10.72
C ALA A 30 39.88 16.53 -9.70
N PRO A 31 39.88 17.28 -8.57
CA PRO A 31 38.75 17.24 -7.63
C PRO A 31 37.46 17.85 -8.19
N PHE A 32 37.55 18.83 -9.09
CA PHE A 32 36.39 19.47 -9.72
C PHE A 32 35.76 18.55 -10.78
N SER A 33 36.57 17.85 -11.57
CA SER A 33 36.08 16.83 -12.52
C SER A 33 35.36 15.67 -11.81
N ALA A 34 35.92 15.17 -10.70
CA ALA A 34 35.28 14.13 -9.89
C ALA A 34 33.94 14.59 -9.30
N PHE A 35 33.84 15.85 -8.86
CA PHE A 35 32.61 16.45 -8.38
C PHE A 35 31.52 16.53 -9.47
N LEU A 36 31.87 17.00 -10.68
CA LEU A 36 30.95 17.05 -11.81
C LEU A 36 30.49 15.67 -12.28
N THR A 37 31.40 14.71 -12.31
CA THR A 37 31.10 13.32 -12.70
C THR A 37 30.15 12.67 -11.69
N PHE A 38 30.37 12.90 -10.39
CA PHE A 38 29.45 12.45 -9.35
C PHE A 38 28.03 13.00 -9.54
N TRP A 39 27.88 14.31 -9.78
CA TRP A 39 26.57 14.93 -9.98
C TRP A 39 25.90 14.49 -11.29
N SER A 40 26.68 14.24 -12.33
CA SER A 40 26.17 13.69 -13.60
C SER A 40 25.56 12.30 -13.40
N TYR A 41 26.22 11.42 -12.62
CA TYR A 41 25.65 10.12 -12.27
C TYR A 41 24.41 10.22 -11.36
N VAL A 42 24.31 11.25 -10.52
CA VAL A 42 23.09 11.51 -9.73
C VAL A 42 21.91 11.84 -10.65
N ILE A 43 22.12 12.67 -11.68
CA ILE A 43 21.07 13.01 -12.66
C ILE A 43 20.63 11.78 -13.45
N ILE A 44 21.59 10.97 -13.92
CA ILE A 44 21.28 9.74 -14.68
C ILE A 44 20.52 8.73 -13.82
N LEU A 45 20.92 8.55 -12.55
CA LEU A 45 20.30 7.60 -11.63
C LEU A 45 18.98 8.11 -11.01
N ASN A 46 18.54 9.34 -11.32
CA ASN A 46 17.25 9.84 -10.88
C ASN A 46 16.07 8.99 -11.41
N THR A 47 16.27 8.22 -12.48
CA THR A 47 15.27 7.27 -12.99
C THR A 47 15.09 6.03 -12.11
N VAL A 48 15.98 5.77 -11.14
CA VAL A 48 15.87 4.63 -10.21
C VAL A 48 14.66 4.79 -9.28
N VAL A 49 14.34 6.03 -8.89
CA VAL A 49 13.09 6.33 -8.18
C VAL A 49 12.22 7.13 -9.13
N PRO A 50 11.41 6.45 -9.97
CA PRO A 50 10.55 7.15 -10.91
C PRO A 50 9.51 7.95 -10.13
N ILE A 51 9.39 9.24 -10.46
CA ILE A 51 8.37 10.14 -9.88
C ILE A 51 6.95 9.57 -10.12
N SER A 52 6.76 8.79 -11.18
CA SER A 52 5.50 8.12 -11.50
C SER A 52 5.11 7.03 -10.51
N LEU A 53 6.03 6.44 -9.73
CA LEU A 53 5.69 5.40 -8.75
C LEU A 53 4.76 5.94 -7.67
N TYR A 54 5.01 7.15 -7.18
CA TYR A 54 4.17 7.77 -6.16
C TYR A 54 2.73 7.95 -6.66
N VAL A 55 2.58 8.56 -7.84
CA VAL A 55 1.27 8.79 -8.48
C VAL A 55 0.57 7.47 -8.81
N SER A 56 1.33 6.46 -9.26
CA SER A 56 0.77 5.13 -9.57
C SER A 56 0.20 4.45 -8.33
N VAL A 57 0.88 4.53 -7.19
CA VAL A 57 0.38 3.99 -5.91
C VAL A 57 -0.91 4.69 -5.48
N GLU A 58 -0.99 6.02 -5.61
CA GLU A 58 -2.22 6.76 -5.32
C GLU A 58 -3.39 6.34 -6.21
N ILE A 59 -3.16 6.17 -7.51
CA ILE A 59 -4.18 5.70 -8.47
C ILE A 59 -4.64 4.28 -8.12
N ILE A 60 -3.73 3.38 -7.76
CA ILE A 60 -4.07 2.01 -7.35
C ILE A 60 -4.95 2.03 -6.08
N ARG A 61 -4.58 2.84 -5.07
CA ARG A 61 -5.36 2.99 -3.83
C ARG A 61 -6.77 3.53 -4.08
N LEU A 62 -6.87 4.51 -4.98
CA LEU A 62 -8.14 5.07 -5.43
C LEU A 62 -8.97 4.02 -6.19
N GLY A 63 -8.38 3.28 -7.12
CA GLY A 63 -9.05 2.19 -7.84
C GLY A 63 -9.59 1.11 -6.90
N ASN A 64 -8.80 0.69 -5.91
CA ASN A 64 -9.24 -0.28 -4.89
C ASN A 64 -10.41 0.24 -4.04
N SER A 65 -10.43 1.54 -3.72
CA SER A 65 -11.56 2.15 -3.00
C SER A 65 -12.85 2.12 -3.83
N PHE A 66 -12.78 2.42 -5.13
CA PHE A 66 -13.92 2.27 -6.03
C PHE A 66 -14.40 0.82 -6.14
N TYR A 67 -13.47 -0.13 -6.16
CA TYR A 67 -13.80 -1.55 -6.23
C TYR A 67 -14.61 -2.02 -5.00
N ILE A 68 -14.26 -1.55 -3.80
CA ILE A 68 -15.03 -1.82 -2.56
C ILE A 68 -16.45 -1.24 -2.66
N ASN A 69 -16.57 -0.03 -3.18
CA ASN A 69 -17.87 0.65 -3.31
C ASN A 69 -18.81 -0.05 -4.31
N TRP A 70 -18.25 -0.65 -5.36
CA TRP A 70 -19.04 -1.38 -6.37
C TRP A 70 -19.35 -2.83 -6.01
N ASP A 71 -18.86 -3.35 -4.87
CA ASP A 71 -19.15 -4.73 -4.49
C ASP A 71 -20.59 -4.92 -4.03
N ARG A 72 -21.39 -5.60 -4.87
CA ARG A 72 -22.79 -5.92 -4.59
C ARG A 72 -22.97 -6.90 -3.43
N LYS A 73 -21.94 -7.65 -3.04
CA LYS A 73 -22.02 -8.58 -1.89
C LYS A 73 -22.02 -7.84 -0.56
N MET A 74 -21.41 -6.66 -0.50
CA MET A 74 -21.35 -5.82 0.71
C MET A 74 -22.45 -4.75 0.74
N TYR A 75 -23.43 -4.85 -0.15
CA TYR A 75 -24.57 -3.95 -0.21
C TYR A 75 -25.71 -4.44 0.71
N TYR A 76 -26.20 -3.57 1.59
CA TYR A 76 -27.29 -3.89 2.50
C TYR A 76 -28.65 -3.45 1.92
N PRO A 77 -29.48 -4.37 1.40
CA PRO A 77 -30.67 -4.03 0.63
C PRO A 77 -31.80 -3.45 1.48
N LYS A 78 -31.87 -3.76 2.79
CA LYS A 78 -32.96 -3.29 3.65
C LYS A 78 -32.93 -1.79 3.90
N ASN A 79 -31.75 -1.18 3.80
CA ASN A 79 -31.53 0.24 4.08
C ASN A 79 -30.85 0.97 2.91
N ASP A 80 -30.81 0.33 1.73
CA ASP A 80 -30.15 0.82 0.51
C ASP A 80 -28.74 1.41 0.76
N THR A 81 -27.97 0.74 1.61
CA THR A 81 -26.66 1.24 2.07
C THR A 81 -25.53 0.41 1.45
N PRO A 82 -24.78 0.95 0.47
CA PRO A 82 -23.56 0.31 -0.05
C PRO A 82 -22.39 0.46 0.93
N ALA A 83 -21.37 -0.37 0.76
CA ALA A 83 -20.11 -0.24 1.49
C ALA A 83 -19.33 0.99 0.97
N GLU A 84 -19.12 2.00 1.81
CA GLU A 84 -18.43 3.23 1.42
C GLU A 84 -17.01 3.27 1.98
N ALA A 85 -16.00 3.20 1.12
CA ALA A 85 -14.61 3.35 1.52
C ALA A 85 -14.25 4.85 1.63
N ARG A 86 -14.39 5.42 2.84
CA ARG A 86 -14.15 6.85 3.10
C ARG A 86 -12.69 7.29 3.10
N THR A 87 -11.76 6.33 3.24
CA THR A 87 -10.32 6.60 3.26
C THR A 87 -9.60 5.64 2.32
N THR A 88 -9.02 6.15 1.24
CA THR A 88 -8.35 5.34 0.20
C THR A 88 -7.01 4.74 0.65
N THR A 89 -6.34 5.36 1.63
CA THR A 89 -5.05 4.91 2.16
C THR A 89 -5.18 3.69 3.09
N LEU A 90 -6.34 3.49 3.71
CA LEU A 90 -6.55 2.42 4.70
C LEU A 90 -6.78 1.05 4.05
N ASN A 91 -7.03 1.00 2.74
CA ASN A 91 -7.35 -0.25 2.04
C ASN A 91 -6.25 -1.32 2.19
N GLU A 92 -4.98 -0.91 2.24
CA GLU A 92 -3.84 -1.83 2.45
C GLU A 92 -3.76 -2.33 3.90
N GLU A 93 -4.10 -1.45 4.86
CA GLU A 93 -4.09 -1.78 6.29
C GLU A 93 -5.20 -2.77 6.67
N LEU A 94 -6.34 -2.73 5.96
CA LEU A 94 -7.43 -3.70 6.14
C LEU A 94 -6.95 -5.14 5.95
N GLY A 95 -5.99 -5.39 5.06
CA GLY A 95 -5.39 -6.72 4.85
C GLY A 95 -4.43 -7.17 5.96
N GLN A 96 -4.07 -6.28 6.88
CA GLN A 96 -3.08 -6.53 7.94
C GLN A 96 -3.68 -6.52 9.35
N ILE A 97 -5.01 -6.45 9.47
CA ILE A 97 -5.70 -6.41 10.76
C ILE A 97 -5.51 -7.73 11.52
N LYS A 98 -5.07 -7.65 12.79
CA LYS A 98 -4.93 -8.79 13.70
C LYS A 98 -5.96 -8.85 14.82
N TYR A 99 -6.52 -7.69 15.18
CA TYR A 99 -7.46 -7.57 16.28
C TYR A 99 -8.66 -6.75 15.83
N ILE A 100 -9.86 -7.26 16.13
CA ILE A 100 -11.12 -6.56 15.86
C ILE A 100 -11.75 -6.25 17.21
N PHE A 101 -11.88 -4.96 17.51
CA PHE A 101 -12.67 -4.50 18.65
C PHE A 101 -14.09 -4.25 18.17
N SER A 102 -15.06 -4.99 18.70
CA SER A 102 -16.46 -4.85 18.34
C SER A 102 -17.23 -4.27 19.52
N ASP A 103 -18.12 -3.32 19.23
CA ASP A 103 -19.15 -2.92 20.18
C ASP A 103 -20.25 -3.98 20.25
N LYS A 104 -20.96 -4.07 21.38
CA LYS A 104 -22.02 -5.06 21.61
C LYS A 104 -23.35 -4.59 21.01
N THR A 105 -23.79 -3.40 21.39
CA THR A 105 -25.12 -2.91 21.04
C THR A 105 -25.08 -2.23 19.68
N GLY A 106 -25.98 -2.60 18.76
CA GLY A 106 -26.03 -2.00 17.42
C GLY A 106 -24.99 -2.54 16.42
N THR A 107 -23.98 -3.29 16.89
CA THR A 107 -23.05 -4.04 16.01
C THR A 107 -23.31 -5.55 16.09
N LEU A 108 -23.15 -6.17 17.27
CA LEU A 108 -23.37 -7.60 17.43
C LEU A 108 -24.85 -7.95 17.59
N THR A 109 -25.61 -7.13 18.31
CA THR A 109 -27.03 -7.34 18.54
C THR A 109 -27.87 -6.27 17.88
N GLN A 110 -28.89 -6.70 17.14
CA GLN A 110 -30.01 -5.83 16.80
C GLN A 110 -30.74 -5.47 18.10
N ASN A 111 -31.18 -4.22 18.26
CA ASN A 111 -31.87 -3.76 19.47
C ASN A 111 -33.33 -4.26 19.52
N ILE A 112 -33.51 -5.58 19.44
CA ILE A 112 -34.78 -6.29 19.40
C ILE A 112 -34.64 -7.51 20.32
N MET A 113 -35.49 -7.58 21.34
CA MET A 113 -35.50 -8.68 22.31
C MET A 113 -36.68 -9.59 22.02
N THR A 114 -36.40 -10.82 21.58
CA THR A 114 -37.42 -11.84 21.32
C THR A 114 -37.42 -12.89 22.41
N PHE A 115 -38.58 -13.11 23.03
CA PHE A 115 -38.75 -14.20 23.98
C PHE A 115 -38.70 -15.54 23.25
N ASN A 116 -37.75 -16.40 23.63
CA ASN A 116 -37.50 -17.67 22.94
C ASN A 116 -38.10 -18.85 23.71
N LYS A 117 -37.73 -19.00 24.99
CA LYS A 117 -38.15 -20.12 25.84
C LYS A 117 -38.35 -19.71 27.29
N CYS A 118 -39.20 -20.44 28.00
CA CYS A 118 -39.30 -20.40 29.45
C CYS A 118 -39.49 -21.79 30.04
N SER A 119 -39.19 -21.95 31.33
CA SER A 119 -39.50 -23.17 32.08
C SER A 119 -40.50 -22.84 33.18
N ILE A 120 -41.61 -23.57 33.22
CA ILE A 120 -42.66 -23.42 34.24
C ILE A 120 -42.94 -24.79 34.86
N ASN A 121 -42.77 -24.89 36.18
CA ASN A 121 -42.98 -26.12 36.96
C ASN A 121 -42.21 -27.33 36.41
N GLY A 122 -40.93 -27.13 36.06
CA GLY A 122 -40.06 -28.17 35.50
C GLY A 122 -40.33 -28.54 34.03
N LYS A 123 -41.33 -27.93 33.38
CA LYS A 123 -41.60 -28.11 31.95
C LYS A 123 -41.06 -26.93 31.15
N SER A 124 -40.20 -27.22 30.18
CA SER A 124 -39.67 -26.21 29.25
C SER A 124 -40.64 -25.98 28.10
N TYR A 125 -41.00 -24.72 27.87
CA TYR A 125 -41.86 -24.22 26.80
C TYR A 125 -41.02 -23.37 25.85
N GLY A 126 -41.15 -23.65 24.56
CA GLY A 126 -40.45 -22.94 23.49
C GLY A 126 -39.71 -23.91 22.57
N GLU A 127 -39.97 -23.79 21.28
CA GLU A 127 -39.39 -24.67 20.26
C GLU A 127 -37.89 -24.41 20.14
N ALA A 128 -37.08 -25.46 20.16
CA ALA A 128 -35.71 -25.35 19.71
C ALA A 128 -35.72 -25.25 18.19
N TRP A 129 -35.02 -24.26 17.63
CA TRP A 129 -34.71 -24.25 16.20
C TRP A 129 -33.96 -25.55 15.87
N ARG A 130 -34.70 -26.51 15.32
CA ARG A 130 -34.17 -27.80 14.88
C ARG A 130 -33.80 -27.58 13.42
N TRP A 131 -32.51 -27.66 13.12
CA TRP A 131 -32.05 -27.68 11.73
C TRP A 131 -32.62 -28.95 11.08
N ASN A 132 -33.76 -28.85 10.40
CA ASN A 132 -34.17 -29.86 9.45
C ASN A 132 -33.25 -29.71 8.24
N THR A 133 -32.36 -30.69 8.08
CA THR A 133 -31.66 -30.99 6.82
C THR A 133 -32.63 -31.19 5.68
#